data_AF-A0A6P0MIB9-F1
#
_entry.id   AF-A0A6P0MIB9-F1
#
_cell.length_a   1.000
_cell.length_b   1.000
_cell.length_c   1.000
_cell.angle_alpha   90.00
_cell.angle_beta   90.00
_cell.angle_gamma   90.00
#
_symmetry.space_group_name_H-M   'P 1'
#
loop_
_entity.id
_entity.type
_entity.pdbx_description
1 polymer ?
#
loop_
_entity_poly.entity_id
_entity_poly.type
_entity_poly.pdbx_seq_one_letter_code
_entity_poly.pdbx_strand_id
1 'polypeptide(L)'
;MTPQSGFVHIIESPSAHDLLDGRTEGRVLCEILNLAKIPYFYSLATTLETFNTALDTRLIEAFEHFQQPPILHLSMHGNQEGVELTNNTLISWADLQALLAPLTNAMQGELLICMSSCFGGSGCRMAMHEGKDQPFLALVGNNRSVSWEDAAVAYVTFYHLLFKGIPVETCVERMKSASNDHNFVVWLGHQVKAVWTEHMRNLRREQLSQRLRTAGQQVRQRTASRVGLFGRS
;
A
#
# COMPACT_ATOMS: atom_id res chain seq x y z
N MET A 1 -3.64 -17.41 3.13
CA MET A 1 -4.47 -17.39 4.37
C MET A 1 -5.83 -16.82 4.02
N THR A 2 -6.91 -17.40 4.54
CA THR A 2 -8.29 -16.96 4.31
C THR A 2 -8.81 -16.31 5.58
N PRO A 3 -8.90 -14.97 5.67
CA PRO A 3 -9.65 -14.36 6.76
C PRO A 3 -11.13 -14.73 6.56
N GLN A 4 -11.61 -15.75 7.28
CA GLN A 4 -13.05 -16.08 7.38
C GLN A 4 -13.79 -15.17 8.36
N SER A 5 -13.06 -14.27 9.04
CA SER A 5 -13.56 -13.32 10.02
C SER A 5 -12.79 -12.01 9.88
N GLY A 6 -13.51 -10.90 9.94
CA GLY A 6 -12.99 -9.55 9.77
C GLY A 6 -14.13 -8.56 9.54
N PHE A 7 -13.82 -7.28 9.56
CA PHE A 7 -14.74 -6.25 9.07
C PHE A 7 -14.02 -5.38 8.04
N VAL A 8 -14.77 -4.86 7.07
CA VAL A 8 -14.21 -3.95 6.06
C VAL A 8 -14.28 -2.53 6.61
N HIS A 9 -13.12 -1.94 6.91
CA HIS A 9 -13.01 -0.53 7.30
C HIS A 9 -12.81 0.31 6.05
N ILE A 10 -13.89 0.93 5.58
CA ILE A 10 -13.94 1.74 4.38
C ILE A 10 -13.58 3.18 4.75
N ILE A 11 -12.50 3.68 4.19
CA ILE A 11 -12.13 5.09 4.24
C ILE A 11 -12.21 5.63 2.81
N GLU A 12 -13.21 6.49 2.57
CA GLU A 12 -13.48 7.08 1.27
C GLU A 12 -13.05 8.55 1.24
N SER A 13 -12.35 8.95 0.18
CA SER A 13 -11.96 10.33 -0.10
C SER A 13 -12.14 10.65 -1.59
N PRO A 14 -13.39 10.89 -2.03
CA PRO A 14 -13.67 11.22 -3.42
C PRO A 14 -13.20 12.64 -3.72
N SER A 15 -13.03 13.01 -4.99
CA SER A 15 -12.78 14.42 -5.33
C SER A 15 -13.98 15.30 -4.93
N ALA A 16 -13.78 16.61 -4.79
CA ALA A 16 -14.89 17.52 -4.51
C ALA A 16 -16.00 17.46 -5.59
N HIS A 17 -15.62 17.23 -6.85
CA HIS A 17 -16.56 17.06 -7.96
C HIS A 17 -17.32 15.73 -7.88
N ASP A 18 -16.62 14.63 -7.60
CA ASP A 18 -17.26 13.32 -7.43
C ASP A 18 -18.24 13.34 -6.24
N LEU A 19 -17.87 13.97 -5.14
CA LEU A 19 -18.74 14.14 -3.98
C LEU A 19 -19.99 14.97 -4.32
N LEU A 20 -19.83 16.05 -5.10
CA LEU A 20 -20.95 16.89 -5.56
C LEU A 20 -21.90 16.10 -6.48
N ASP A 21 -21.36 15.27 -7.37
CA ASP A 21 -22.11 14.45 -8.31
C ASP A 21 -22.64 13.14 -7.66
N GLY A 22 -22.37 12.91 -6.38
CA GLY A 22 -22.78 11.72 -5.64
C GLY A 22 -22.05 10.42 -6.03
N ARG A 23 -20.91 10.54 -6.72
CA ARG A 23 -20.07 9.40 -7.13
C ARG A 23 -19.22 8.93 -5.96
N THR A 24 -19.69 7.88 -5.29
CA THR A 24 -19.09 7.32 -4.07
C THR A 24 -19.13 5.80 -4.10
N GLU A 25 -18.03 5.16 -4.50
CA GLU A 25 -17.85 3.70 -4.44
C GLU A 25 -18.09 3.17 -3.03
N GLY A 26 -17.52 3.83 -2.02
CA GLY A 26 -17.60 3.40 -0.63
C GLY A 26 -19.04 3.25 -0.17
N ARG A 27 -19.94 4.16 -0.57
CA ARG A 27 -21.38 4.06 -0.28
C ARG A 27 -22.05 2.91 -1.03
N VAL A 28 -21.74 2.72 -2.31
CA VAL A 28 -22.24 1.57 -3.09
C VAL A 28 -21.80 0.26 -2.46
N LEU A 29 -20.54 0.19 -2.03
CA LEU A 29 -19.98 -0.98 -1.37
C LEU A 29 -20.68 -1.25 -0.04
N CYS A 30 -21.00 -0.23 0.76
CA CYS A 30 -21.76 -0.38 2.00
C CYS A 30 -23.10 -1.09 1.78
N GLU A 31 -23.87 -0.71 0.77
CA GLU A 31 -25.17 -1.34 0.46
C GLU A 31 -25.01 -2.84 0.18
N ILE A 32 -23.95 -3.19 -0.55
CA ILE A 32 -23.69 -4.57 -0.96
C ILE A 32 -23.14 -5.40 0.20
N LEU A 33 -22.23 -4.84 1.00
CA LEU A 33 -21.72 -5.50 2.20
C LEU A 33 -22.85 -5.73 3.22
N ASN A 34 -23.74 -4.75 3.40
CA ASN A 34 -24.92 -4.87 4.23
C ASN A 34 -25.84 -6.01 3.74
N LEU A 35 -26.13 -6.06 2.44
CA LEU A 35 -26.93 -7.14 1.83
C LEU A 35 -26.27 -8.51 2.02
N ALA A 36 -24.94 -8.58 1.88
CA ALA A 36 -24.16 -9.80 2.06
C ALA A 36 -23.93 -10.17 3.53
N LYS A 37 -24.39 -9.33 4.49
CA LYS A 37 -24.15 -9.46 5.93
C LYS A 37 -22.66 -9.53 6.28
N ILE A 38 -21.83 -8.81 5.51
CA ILE A 38 -20.42 -8.66 5.77
C ILE A 38 -20.24 -7.46 6.70
N PRO A 39 -19.57 -7.60 7.86
CA PRO A 39 -19.32 -6.47 8.76
C PRO A 39 -18.51 -5.38 8.07
N TYR A 40 -18.93 -4.13 8.22
CA TYR A 40 -18.22 -2.98 7.66
C TYR A 40 -18.38 -1.74 8.53
N PHE A 41 -17.42 -0.82 8.40
CA PHE A 41 -17.47 0.50 9.00
C PHE A 41 -17.06 1.53 7.96
N TYR A 42 -17.83 2.60 7.81
CA TYR A 42 -17.59 3.60 6.77
C TYR A 42 -17.16 4.94 7.38
N SER A 43 -16.12 5.53 6.81
CA SER A 43 -15.62 6.87 7.13
C SER A 43 -15.39 7.66 5.86
N LEU A 44 -16.00 8.85 5.77
CA LEU A 44 -15.65 9.85 4.76
C LEU A 44 -14.51 10.72 5.31
N ALA A 45 -13.37 10.73 4.64
CA ALA A 45 -12.17 11.45 5.06
C ALA A 45 -11.77 12.48 4.02
N THR A 46 -12.19 13.74 4.18
CA THR A 46 -11.97 14.80 3.18
C THR A 46 -10.67 15.60 3.37
N THR A 47 -10.01 15.42 4.52
CA THR A 47 -8.80 16.14 4.96
C THR A 47 -7.86 15.18 5.70
N LEU A 48 -6.60 15.57 5.88
CA LEU A 48 -5.64 14.74 6.63
C LEU A 48 -6.10 14.49 8.07
N GLU A 49 -6.74 15.47 8.71
CA GLU A 49 -7.31 15.35 10.06
C GLU A 49 -8.41 14.28 10.12
N THR A 50 -9.36 14.32 9.17
CA THR A 50 -10.44 13.33 9.13
C THR A 50 -9.94 11.95 8.69
N PHE A 51 -8.90 11.89 7.86
CA PHE A 51 -8.20 10.65 7.52
C PHE A 51 -7.51 10.02 8.73
N ASN A 52 -6.78 10.80 9.52
CA ASN A 52 -6.19 10.33 10.78
C ASN A 52 -7.26 9.87 11.77
N THR A 53 -8.36 10.62 11.87
CA THR A 53 -9.50 10.23 12.72
C THR A 53 -10.12 8.90 12.27
N ALA A 54 -10.16 8.65 10.96
CA ALA A 54 -10.63 7.39 10.38
C ALA A 54 -9.69 6.22 10.70
N LEU A 55 -8.38 6.43 10.72
CA LEU A 55 -7.37 5.41 11.04
C LEU A 55 -7.18 5.17 12.55
N ASP A 56 -7.63 6.10 13.39
CA ASP A 56 -7.48 6.03 14.85
C ASP A 56 -8.84 5.83 15.52
N THR A 57 -9.47 6.89 16.02
CA THR A 57 -10.72 6.84 16.80
C THR A 57 -11.81 5.98 16.16
N ARG A 58 -12.08 6.17 14.86
CA ARG A 58 -13.13 5.41 14.16
C ARG A 58 -12.79 3.94 14.00
N LEU A 59 -11.52 3.62 13.81
CA LEU A 59 -11.08 2.24 13.70
C LEU A 59 -11.22 1.52 15.04
N ILE A 60 -10.89 2.20 16.14
CA ILE A 60 -11.08 1.69 17.51
C ILE A 60 -12.57 1.45 17.78
N GLU A 61 -13.44 2.42 17.48
CA GLU A 61 -14.90 2.27 17.60
C GLU A 61 -15.41 1.03 16.82
N ALA A 62 -14.95 0.86 15.58
CA ALA A 62 -15.32 -0.27 14.74
C ALA A 62 -14.82 -1.61 15.32
N PHE A 63 -13.58 -1.65 15.78
CA PHE A 63 -13.00 -2.84 16.40
C PHE A 63 -13.74 -3.23 17.69
N GLU A 64 -14.06 -2.26 18.55
CA GLU A 64 -14.83 -2.48 19.78
C GLU A 64 -16.23 -3.03 19.47
N HIS A 65 -16.85 -2.57 18.38
CA HIS A 65 -18.16 -3.04 17.95
C HIS A 65 -18.12 -4.46 17.36
N PHE A 66 -17.21 -4.74 16.43
CA PHE A 66 -17.18 -6.01 15.69
C PHE A 66 -16.37 -7.12 16.37
N GLN A 67 -15.40 -6.77 17.23
CA GLN A 67 -14.46 -7.69 17.88
C GLN A 67 -13.74 -8.60 16.86
N GLN A 68 -13.41 -8.04 15.70
CA GLN A 68 -12.80 -8.74 14.56
C GLN A 68 -11.69 -7.87 13.95
N PRO A 69 -10.68 -8.47 13.30
CA PRO A 69 -9.60 -7.68 12.68
C PRO A 69 -10.11 -6.85 11.48
N PRO A 70 -9.56 -5.65 11.27
CA PRO A 70 -9.94 -4.82 10.12
C PRO A 70 -9.31 -5.32 8.82
N ILE A 71 -10.06 -5.18 7.74
CA ILE A 71 -9.56 -5.14 6.36
C ILE A 71 -9.69 -3.69 5.92
N LEU A 72 -8.57 -3.03 5.65
CA LEU A 72 -8.58 -1.61 5.28
C LEU A 72 -8.95 -1.47 3.80
N HIS A 73 -9.98 -0.71 3.49
CA HIS A 73 -10.35 -0.34 2.13
C HIS A 73 -10.21 1.17 1.95
N LEU A 74 -9.28 1.58 1.10
CA LEU A 74 -9.03 2.99 0.79
C LEU A 74 -9.60 3.27 -0.61
N SER A 75 -10.71 4.03 -0.67
CA SER A 75 -11.33 4.46 -1.92
C SER A 75 -11.08 5.94 -2.13
N MET A 76 -10.17 6.27 -3.05
CA MET A 76 -9.66 7.63 -3.22
C MET A 76 -8.92 7.78 -4.54
N HIS A 77 -8.71 9.03 -4.98
CA HIS A 77 -7.85 9.27 -6.12
C HIS A 77 -6.39 8.94 -5.79
N GLY A 78 -5.62 8.59 -6.83
CA GLY A 78 -4.24 8.15 -6.66
C GLY A 78 -3.41 8.30 -7.92
N ASN A 79 -2.11 8.29 -7.71
CA ASN A 79 -1.11 8.34 -8.78
C ASN A 79 0.12 7.50 -8.38
N GLN A 80 1.21 7.63 -9.13
CA GLN A 80 2.43 6.86 -8.86
C GLN A 80 3.14 7.23 -7.56
N GLU A 81 2.86 8.40 -7.00
CA GLU A 81 3.54 8.97 -5.83
C GLU A 81 2.72 8.85 -4.53
N GLY A 82 1.40 8.69 -4.63
CA GLY A 82 0.55 8.55 -3.46
C GLY A 82 -0.94 8.56 -3.75
N VAL A 83 -1.70 8.90 -2.72
CA VAL A 83 -3.15 9.07 -2.76
C VAL A 83 -3.54 10.50 -2.42
N GLU A 84 -4.63 10.97 -3.01
CA GLU A 84 -5.09 12.34 -2.84
C GLU A 84 -6.43 12.36 -2.10
N LEU A 85 -6.53 13.24 -1.10
CA LEU A 85 -7.77 13.48 -0.37
C LEU A 85 -8.67 14.49 -1.07
N THR A 86 -9.95 14.54 -0.71
CA THR A 86 -10.94 15.48 -1.29
C THR A 86 -10.48 16.93 -1.36
N ASN A 87 -9.73 17.41 -0.37
CA ASN A 87 -9.19 18.77 -0.33
C ASN A 87 -7.90 18.97 -1.16
N ASN A 88 -7.54 18.01 -2.03
CA ASN A 88 -6.32 17.93 -2.83
C ASN A 88 -5.02 17.78 -2.00
N THR A 89 -5.13 17.32 -0.75
CA THR A 89 -3.93 16.94 0.02
C THR A 89 -3.39 15.62 -0.51
N LEU A 90 -2.17 15.63 -1.05
CA LEU A 90 -1.45 14.42 -1.43
C LEU A 90 -0.80 13.79 -0.18
N ILE A 91 -1.11 12.52 0.08
CA ILE A 91 -0.40 11.67 1.02
C ILE A 91 0.52 10.78 0.18
N SER A 92 1.83 10.98 0.31
CA SER A 92 2.80 10.14 -0.41
C SER A 92 2.75 8.69 0.08
N TRP A 93 3.24 7.74 -0.71
CA TRP A 93 3.35 6.35 -0.24
C TRP A 93 4.19 6.22 1.04
N ALA A 94 5.22 7.06 1.20
CA ALA A 94 6.03 7.07 2.42
C ALA A 94 5.25 7.60 3.63
N ASP A 95 4.47 8.66 3.45
CA ASP A 95 3.62 9.20 4.52
C ASP A 95 2.50 8.23 4.88
N LEU A 96 1.87 7.58 3.89
CA LEU A 96 0.86 6.56 4.12
C LEU A 96 1.44 5.35 4.87
N GLN A 97 2.67 4.94 4.55
CA GLN A 97 3.38 3.91 5.33
C GLN A 97 3.55 4.34 6.79
N ALA A 98 3.97 5.58 7.04
CA ALA A 98 4.16 6.09 8.40
C ALA A 98 2.84 6.17 9.18
N LEU A 99 1.75 6.55 8.52
CA LEU A 99 0.40 6.59 9.10
C LEU A 99 -0.13 5.19 9.43
N LEU A 100 0.14 4.19 8.58
CA LEU A 100 -0.32 2.82 8.78
C LEU A 100 0.60 1.97 9.66
N ALA A 101 1.86 2.37 9.86
CA ALA A 101 2.84 1.60 10.63
C ALA A 101 2.38 1.23 12.04
N PRO A 102 1.75 2.12 12.84
CA PRO A 102 1.21 1.73 14.15
C PRO A 102 0.21 0.56 14.05
N LEU A 103 -0.68 0.60 13.06
CA LEU A 103 -1.68 -0.44 12.83
C LEU A 103 -1.06 -1.75 12.32
N THR A 104 -0.18 -1.69 11.32
CA THR A 104 0.49 -2.90 10.81
C THR A 104 1.33 -3.56 11.89
N ASN A 105 2.02 -2.79 12.73
CA ASN A 105 2.77 -3.30 13.87
C ASN A 105 1.87 -3.94 14.93
N ALA A 106 0.75 -3.29 15.29
CA ALA A 106 -0.22 -3.83 16.25
C ALA A 106 -0.84 -5.15 15.75
N MET A 107 -1.08 -5.25 14.44
CA MET A 107 -1.57 -6.47 13.79
C MET A 107 -0.45 -7.45 13.41
N GLN A 108 0.79 -7.24 13.86
CA GLN A 108 1.93 -8.12 13.57
C GLN A 108 2.14 -8.41 12.07
N GLY A 109 1.81 -7.45 11.22
CA GLY A 109 1.91 -7.56 9.76
C GLY A 109 0.77 -8.31 9.09
N GLU A 110 -0.34 -8.59 9.79
CA GLU A 110 -1.50 -9.31 9.24
C GLU A 110 -2.55 -8.40 8.57
N LEU A 111 -2.27 -7.10 8.43
CA LEU A 111 -3.21 -6.15 7.81
C LEU A 111 -3.36 -6.40 6.31
N LEU A 112 -4.59 -6.68 5.85
CA LEU A 112 -4.96 -6.67 4.43
C LEU A 112 -5.40 -5.25 4.03
N ILE A 113 -4.79 -4.72 2.98
CA ILE A 113 -5.09 -3.38 2.43
C ILE A 113 -5.66 -3.54 1.02
N CYS A 114 -6.81 -2.91 0.77
CA CYS A 114 -7.45 -2.82 -0.54
C CYS A 114 -7.42 -1.36 -0.99
N MET A 115 -6.70 -1.08 -2.06
CA MET A 115 -6.53 0.24 -2.66
C MET A 115 -7.46 0.37 -3.86
N SER A 116 -8.63 0.96 -3.65
CA SER A 116 -9.49 1.39 -4.74
C SER A 116 -9.08 2.78 -5.20
N SER A 117 -7.94 2.81 -5.89
CA SER A 117 -7.35 4.03 -6.40
C SER A 117 -6.60 3.76 -7.70
N CYS A 118 -6.55 4.76 -8.57
CA CYS A 118 -5.66 4.73 -9.73
C CYS A 118 -4.23 4.52 -9.25
N PHE A 119 -3.50 3.59 -9.89
CA PHE A 119 -2.15 3.21 -9.49
C PHE A 119 -2.03 2.70 -8.03
N GLY A 120 -3.13 2.27 -7.40
CA GLY A 120 -3.15 1.75 -6.03
C GLY A 120 -2.19 0.59 -5.79
N GLY A 121 -1.87 -0.20 -6.83
CA GLY A 121 -0.83 -1.23 -6.78
C GLY A 121 0.58 -0.69 -6.47
N SER A 122 0.85 0.59 -6.76
CA SER A 122 2.09 1.28 -6.38
C SER A 122 2.23 1.47 -4.86
N GLY A 123 1.14 1.30 -4.10
CA GLY A 123 1.17 1.26 -2.65
C GLY A 123 2.05 0.13 -2.09
N CYS A 124 2.48 -0.83 -2.92
CA CYS A 124 3.51 -1.80 -2.53
C CYS A 124 4.82 -1.13 -2.06
N ARG A 125 5.09 0.11 -2.49
CA ARG A 125 6.21 0.95 -2.02
C ARG A 125 6.19 1.17 -0.51
N MET A 126 5.03 1.08 0.16
CA MET A 126 4.94 1.13 1.62
C MET A 126 5.73 0.00 2.30
N ALA A 127 5.97 -1.13 1.60
CA ALA A 127 6.80 -2.21 2.13
C ALA A 127 8.29 -2.08 1.77
N MET A 128 8.68 -1.09 0.96
CA MET A 128 10.06 -0.88 0.49
C MET A 128 10.89 -0.05 1.48
N HIS A 129 11.08 -0.58 2.69
CA HIS A 129 11.88 0.08 3.73
C HIS A 129 12.74 -0.93 4.50
N GLU A 130 13.89 -0.48 5.02
CA GLU A 130 14.79 -1.29 5.86
C GLU A 130 14.49 -1.16 7.37
N GLY A 131 13.46 -0.38 7.72
CA GLY A 131 13.04 -0.14 9.10
C GLY A 131 12.47 -1.38 9.78
N LYS A 132 12.28 -1.26 11.11
CA LYS A 132 11.77 -2.36 11.95
C LYS A 132 10.27 -2.60 11.81
N ASP A 133 9.52 -1.64 11.27
CA ASP A 133 8.06 -1.75 11.16
C ASP A 133 7.67 -2.96 10.31
N GLN A 134 6.57 -3.62 10.70
CA GLN A 134 6.00 -4.73 9.96
C GLN A 134 5.38 -4.23 8.65
N PRO A 135 5.66 -4.88 7.52
CA PRO A 135 4.89 -4.63 6.31
C PRO A 135 3.46 -5.15 6.50
N PHE A 136 2.54 -4.70 5.65
CA PHE A 136 1.21 -5.29 5.55
C PHE A 136 1.27 -6.76 5.07
N LEU A 137 0.18 -7.51 5.28
CA LEU A 137 0.06 -8.90 4.82
C LEU A 137 0.05 -8.93 3.30
N ALA A 138 -0.98 -8.29 2.75
CA ALA A 138 -1.22 -8.17 1.33
C ALA A 138 -1.81 -6.79 1.00
N LEU A 139 -1.46 -6.29 -0.17
CA LEU A 139 -2.06 -5.11 -0.78
C LEU A 139 -2.70 -5.52 -2.09
N VAL A 140 -4.01 -5.32 -2.19
CA VAL A 140 -4.79 -5.48 -3.41
C VAL A 140 -5.02 -4.09 -4.01
N GLY A 141 -4.78 -3.91 -5.30
CA GLY A 141 -4.99 -2.61 -5.95
C GLY A 141 -4.84 -2.70 -7.46
N ASN A 142 -4.96 -1.57 -8.15
CA ASN A 142 -4.82 -1.50 -9.60
C ASN A 142 -3.47 -0.88 -10.00
N ASN A 143 -2.77 -1.45 -11.00
CA ASN A 143 -1.50 -0.90 -11.50
C ASN A 143 -1.67 0.24 -12.52
N ARG A 144 -2.90 0.55 -12.91
CA ARG A 144 -3.26 1.60 -13.85
C ARG A 144 -4.42 2.44 -13.30
N SER A 145 -4.92 3.35 -14.12
CA SER A 145 -6.21 3.98 -13.88
C SER A 145 -7.33 2.94 -13.96
N VAL A 146 -8.31 3.09 -13.07
CA VAL A 146 -9.51 2.24 -12.99
C VAL A 146 -10.73 3.15 -12.98
N SER A 147 -11.80 2.76 -13.65
CA SER A 147 -13.08 3.48 -13.58
C SER A 147 -13.77 3.19 -12.25
N TRP A 148 -14.66 4.08 -11.80
CA TRP A 148 -15.40 3.88 -10.55
C TRP A 148 -16.32 2.66 -10.64
N GLU A 149 -16.99 2.48 -11.79
CA GLU A 149 -17.87 1.36 -12.06
C GLU A 149 -17.14 0.01 -12.04
N ASP A 150 -15.96 -0.07 -12.67
CA ASP A 150 -15.17 -1.31 -12.69
C ASP A 150 -14.59 -1.61 -11.31
N ALA A 151 -14.15 -0.59 -10.58
CA ALA A 151 -13.68 -0.74 -9.20
C ALA A 151 -14.79 -1.28 -8.28
N ALA A 152 -16.00 -0.72 -8.37
CA ALA A 152 -17.15 -1.19 -7.59
C ALA A 152 -17.48 -2.65 -7.89
N VAL A 153 -17.58 -3.05 -9.17
CA VAL A 153 -17.82 -4.45 -9.56
C VAL A 153 -16.72 -5.37 -9.05
N ALA A 154 -15.46 -4.93 -9.17
CA ALA A 154 -14.31 -5.71 -8.74
C ALA A 154 -14.32 -5.92 -7.22
N TYR A 155 -14.44 -4.87 -6.41
CA TYR A 155 -14.36 -4.99 -4.96
C TYR A 155 -15.57 -5.69 -4.35
N VAL A 156 -16.76 -5.53 -4.93
CA VAL A 156 -17.93 -6.33 -4.56
C VAL A 156 -17.67 -7.82 -4.75
N THR A 157 -17.14 -8.19 -5.92
CA THR A 157 -16.77 -9.57 -6.22
C THR A 157 -15.70 -10.07 -5.25
N PHE A 158 -14.68 -9.24 -5.00
CA PHE A 158 -13.58 -9.55 -4.09
C PHE A 158 -14.07 -9.86 -2.68
N TYR A 159 -14.85 -8.97 -2.06
CA TYR A 159 -15.31 -9.16 -0.67
C TYR A 159 -16.32 -10.29 -0.56
N HIS A 160 -17.23 -10.44 -1.53
CA HIS A 160 -18.19 -11.55 -1.53
C HIS A 160 -17.48 -12.91 -1.49
N LEU A 161 -16.37 -13.06 -2.22
CA LEU A 161 -15.58 -14.28 -2.26
C LEU A 161 -14.66 -14.42 -1.04
N LEU A 162 -14.00 -13.34 -0.62
CA LEU A 162 -13.11 -13.33 0.54
C LEU A 162 -13.83 -13.82 1.80
N PHE A 163 -15.02 -13.27 2.07
CA PHE A 163 -15.85 -13.65 3.22
C PHE A 163 -16.52 -15.04 3.08
N LYS A 164 -16.40 -15.68 1.91
CA LYS A 164 -16.72 -17.10 1.71
C LYS A 164 -15.52 -18.02 1.91
N GLY A 165 -14.39 -17.48 2.37
CA GLY A 165 -13.16 -18.22 2.61
C GLY A 165 -12.40 -18.56 1.34
N ILE A 166 -12.59 -17.80 0.25
CA ILE A 166 -11.78 -17.95 -0.95
C ILE A 166 -10.43 -17.23 -0.74
N PRO A 167 -9.29 -17.82 -1.13
CA PRO A 167 -7.98 -17.19 -0.99
C PRO A 167 -7.89 -15.86 -1.75
N VAL A 168 -7.16 -14.89 -1.17
CA VAL A 168 -7.02 -13.51 -1.70
C VAL A 168 -6.61 -13.50 -3.17
N GLU A 169 -5.62 -14.33 -3.55
CA GLU A 169 -5.12 -14.42 -4.93
C GLU A 169 -6.24 -14.85 -5.89
N THR A 170 -7.06 -15.82 -5.47
CA THR A 170 -8.21 -16.27 -6.26
C THR A 170 -9.30 -15.20 -6.32
N CYS A 171 -9.55 -14.47 -5.22
CA CYS A 171 -10.47 -13.34 -5.23
C CYS A 171 -10.02 -12.25 -6.23
N VAL A 172 -8.72 -11.97 -6.32
CA VAL A 172 -8.16 -11.02 -7.30
C VAL A 172 -8.30 -11.52 -8.73
N GLU A 173 -8.12 -12.81 -9.01
CA GLU A 173 -8.37 -13.32 -10.36
C GLU A 173 -9.86 -13.25 -10.75
N ARG A 174 -10.77 -13.44 -9.79
CA ARG A 174 -12.21 -13.31 -10.03
C ARG A 174 -12.66 -11.86 -10.17
N MET A 175 -12.10 -10.93 -9.40
CA MET A 175 -12.44 -9.51 -9.53
C MET A 175 -12.04 -8.97 -10.90
N LYS A 176 -10.86 -9.35 -11.42
CA LYS A 176 -10.43 -9.02 -12.79
C LYS A 176 -11.43 -9.50 -13.83
N SER A 177 -11.88 -10.74 -13.68
CA SER A 177 -12.83 -11.36 -14.61
C SER A 177 -14.19 -10.65 -14.57
N ALA A 178 -14.65 -10.25 -13.39
CA ALA A 178 -15.95 -9.61 -13.20
C ALA A 178 -15.99 -8.18 -13.71
N SER A 179 -14.93 -7.40 -13.48
CA SER A 179 -14.84 -6.00 -13.93
C SER A 179 -14.27 -5.85 -15.33
N ASN A 180 -13.82 -6.95 -15.96
CA ASN A 180 -13.08 -6.92 -17.22
C ASN A 180 -11.80 -6.05 -17.17
N ASP A 181 -11.26 -5.79 -15.98
CA ASP A 181 -10.01 -5.06 -15.78
C ASP A 181 -8.92 -6.00 -15.26
N HIS A 182 -7.93 -6.29 -16.10
CA HIS A 182 -6.85 -7.23 -15.81
C HIS A 182 -5.67 -6.59 -15.05
N ASN A 183 -5.76 -5.30 -14.73
CA ASN A 183 -4.68 -4.55 -14.07
C ASN A 183 -4.71 -4.63 -12.53
N PHE A 184 -5.72 -5.28 -11.94
CA PHE A 184 -5.70 -5.59 -10.51
C PHE A 184 -4.54 -6.52 -10.15
N VAL A 185 -3.94 -6.30 -9.00
CA VAL A 185 -2.80 -7.08 -8.51
C VAL A 185 -2.90 -7.30 -7.02
N VAL A 186 -2.17 -8.30 -6.53
CA VAL A 186 -1.90 -8.53 -5.12
C VAL A 186 -0.39 -8.52 -4.88
N TRP A 187 0.04 -7.74 -3.89
CA TRP A 187 1.42 -7.70 -3.43
C TRP A 187 1.51 -8.21 -2.01
N LEU A 188 2.39 -9.17 -1.75
CA LEU A 188 2.67 -9.64 -0.39
C LEU A 188 3.73 -8.75 0.24
N GLY A 189 3.40 -8.04 1.32
CA GLY A 189 4.27 -7.01 1.88
C GLY A 189 5.61 -7.56 2.36
N HIS A 190 5.63 -8.76 2.95
CA HIS A 190 6.85 -9.44 3.35
C HIS A 190 7.77 -9.79 2.15
N GLN A 191 7.19 -10.18 1.00
CA GLN A 191 7.98 -10.47 -0.20
C GLN A 191 8.58 -9.20 -0.78
N VAL A 192 7.78 -8.13 -0.88
CA VAL A 192 8.25 -6.82 -1.35
C VAL A 192 9.38 -6.31 -0.46
N LYS A 193 9.21 -6.37 0.85
CA LYS A 193 10.24 -5.96 1.82
C LYS A 193 11.52 -6.79 1.72
N ALA A 194 11.40 -8.11 1.57
CA ALA A 194 12.56 -9.00 1.42
C ALA A 194 13.35 -8.69 0.13
N VAL A 195 12.66 -8.54 -1.00
CA VAL A 195 13.27 -8.17 -2.29
C VAL A 195 13.97 -6.82 -2.18
N TRP A 196 13.32 -5.83 -1.58
CA TRP A 196 13.89 -4.50 -1.39
C TRP A 196 15.15 -4.51 -0.51
N THR A 197 15.09 -5.23 0.62
CA THR A 197 16.22 -5.34 1.55
C THR A 197 17.44 -5.96 0.86
N GLU A 198 17.23 -7.02 0.07
CA GLU A 198 18.31 -7.65 -0.68
C GLU A 198 18.85 -6.74 -1.79
N HIS A 199 17.98 -6.02 -2.51
CA HIS A 199 18.39 -5.02 -3.50
C HIS A 199 19.29 -3.94 -2.88
N MET A 200 18.86 -3.36 -1.75
CA MET A 200 19.63 -2.33 -1.03
C MET A 200 20.95 -2.86 -0.48
N ARG A 201 21.01 -4.14 -0.10
CA ARG A 201 22.24 -4.80 0.34
C ARG A 201 23.25 -4.91 -0.81
N ASN A 202 22.78 -5.30 -1.99
CA ASN A 202 23.62 -5.45 -3.17
C ASN A 202 24.12 -4.10 -3.69
N LEU A 203 23.27 -3.07 -3.74
CA LEU A 203 23.67 -1.70 -4.06
C LEU A 203 24.80 -1.19 -3.14
N ARG A 204 24.69 -1.41 -1.82
CA ARG A 204 25.74 -1.02 -0.86
C ARG A 204 27.05 -1.77 -1.09
N ARG A 205 27.00 -3.06 -1.44
CA ARG A 205 28.19 -3.85 -1.79
C ARG A 205 28.89 -3.33 -3.03
N GLU A 206 28.13 -3.00 -4.07
CA GLU A 206 28.66 -2.44 -5.31
C GLU A 206 29.29 -1.06 -5.09
N GLN A 207 28.60 -0.18 -4.36
CA GLN A 207 29.12 1.13 -3.97
C GLN A 207 30.41 1.03 -3.15
N LEU A 208 30.48 0.10 -2.19
CA LEU A 208 31.69 -0.13 -1.40
C LEU A 208 32.85 -0.64 -2.28
N SER A 209 32.58 -1.60 -3.17
CA SER A 209 33.57 -2.12 -4.13
C SER A 209 34.14 -0.99 -4.99
N GLN A 210 33.28 -0.12 -5.51
CA GLN A 210 33.71 1.02 -6.32
C GLN A 210 34.56 2.00 -5.51
N ARG A 211 34.14 2.35 -4.28
CA ARG A 211 34.92 3.24 -3.39
C ARG A 211 36.30 2.67 -3.05
N LEU A 212 36.39 1.36 -2.78
CA LEU A 212 37.66 0.68 -2.51
C LEU A 212 38.58 0.67 -3.74
N ARG A 213 38.04 0.44 -4.94
CA ARG A 213 38.80 0.51 -6.21
C ARG A 213 39.36 1.91 -6.44
N THR A 214 38.53 2.95 -6.28
CA THR A 214 38.97 4.35 -6.43
C THR A 214 40.03 4.72 -5.41
N ALA A 215 39.86 4.35 -4.13
CA ALA A 215 40.86 4.59 -3.09
C ALA A 215 42.19 3.89 -3.39
N GLY A 216 42.14 2.63 -3.84
CA GLY A 216 43.34 1.87 -4.23
C GLY A 216 44.09 2.51 -5.40
N GLN A 217 43.39 3.04 -6.40
CA GLN A 217 44.00 3.77 -7.53
C GLN A 217 44.67 5.07 -7.06
N GLN A 218 44.04 5.83 -6.17
CA GLN A 218 44.60 7.07 -5.63
C GLN A 218 45.87 6.81 -4.80
N VAL A 219 45.89 5.74 -4.00
CA VAL A 219 47.09 5.34 -3.25
C VAL A 219 48.21 5.01 -4.24
N ARG A 220 47.96 4.16 -5.25
CA ARG A 220 48.97 3.78 -6.26
C ARG A 220 49.53 4.99 -7.01
N GLN A 221 48.69 5.95 -7.40
CA GLN A 221 49.13 7.18 -8.06
C GLN A 221 50.03 8.03 -7.15
N ARG A 222 49.68 8.19 -5.87
CA ARG A 222 50.51 8.94 -4.90
C ARG A 222 51.86 8.27 -4.64
N THR A 223 51.91 6.94 -4.60
CA THR A 223 53.17 6.20 -4.43
C THR A 223 54.06 6.36 -5.66
N ALA A 224 53.51 6.26 -6.87
CA ALA A 224 54.24 6.45 -8.11
C ALA A 224 54.85 7.86 -8.24
N SER A 225 54.10 8.91 -7.87
CA SER A 225 54.59 10.29 -7.88
C SER A 225 55.72 10.55 -6.90
N ARG A 226 55.75 9.84 -5.76
CA ARG A 226 56.84 9.94 -4.76
C ARG A 226 58.13 9.25 -5.20
N VAL A 227 58.03 8.11 -5.87
CA VAL A 227 59.21 7.36 -6.37
C VAL A 227 59.89 8.10 -7.53
N GLY A 228 59.12 8.80 -8.39
CA GLY A 228 59.68 9.61 -9.48
C GLY A 228 60.50 10.84 -9.03
N LEU A 229 60.35 11.30 -7.78
CA LEU A 229 61.09 12.43 -7.21
C LEU A 229 62.46 12.05 -6.63
N PHE A 230 62.73 10.77 -6.37
CA PHE A 230 64.00 10.29 -5.80
C PHE A 230 64.96 9.68 -6.84
N GLY A 231 64.57 9.61 -8.12
CA GLY A 231 65.38 9.03 -9.21
C GLY A 231 66.15 10.04 -10.07
N ARG A 232 66.25 11.31 -9.66
CA ARG A 232 67.03 12.34 -10.36
C ARG A 232 68.08 12.91 -9.41
N SER A 233 69.22 12.23 -9.33
CA SER A 233 70.47 12.71 -8.73
C SER A 233 71.62 12.18 -9.55
#